data_AF-A0A969KHW6-F1
#
_entry.id   AF-A0A969KHW6-F1
#
_cell.length_a   1.000
_cell.length_b   1.000
_cell.length_c   1.000
_cell.angle_alpha   90.00
_cell.angle_beta   90.00
_cell.angle_gamma   90.00
#
_symmetry.space_group_name_H-M   'P 1'
#
loop_
_entity.id
_entity.type
_entity.pdbx_description
1 polymer ?
#
loop_
_entity_poly.entity_id
_entity_poly.type
_entity_poly.pdbx_seq_one_letter_code
_entity_poly.pdbx_strand_id
1 'polypeptide(L)'
;MSETKQSFTQISNEVLLDERLSFKARGILALLLSRPKDWKIYVDEIVERSDMDGKHSVRTGFKELKALGYVDLVKVWNDATGKFEGTVYQLCLKNLPKISKNEANSRRKKFSHTDQFPD
;
A
#
# COMPACT_ATOMS: atom_id res chain seq x y z
N MET A 1 -25.56 15.46 14.40
CA MET A 1 -24.58 15.60 13.30
C MET A 1 -23.62 14.42 13.43
N SER A 2 -23.73 13.42 12.56
CA SER A 2 -22.82 12.28 12.57
C SER A 2 -21.47 12.73 11.99
N GLU A 3 -20.46 12.77 12.84
CA GLU A 3 -19.07 12.99 12.45
C GLU A 3 -18.67 11.85 11.48
N THR A 4 -18.59 12.17 10.18
CA THR A 4 -18.11 11.22 9.18
C THR A 4 -16.63 10.98 9.46
N LYS A 5 -16.32 9.88 10.15
CA LYS A 5 -14.95 9.46 10.46
C LYS A 5 -14.21 9.22 9.14
N GLN A 6 -13.53 10.25 8.65
CA GLN A 6 -12.72 10.16 7.43
C GLN A 6 -11.59 9.17 7.72
N SER A 7 -11.72 7.96 7.17
CA SER A 7 -10.69 6.93 7.28
C SER A 7 -9.66 7.18 6.20
N PHE A 8 -8.58 7.88 6.54
CA PHE A 8 -7.47 8.16 5.64
C PHE A 8 -6.19 7.47 6.13
N THR A 9 -5.29 7.15 5.20
CA THR A 9 -3.99 6.54 5.49
C THR A 9 -2.90 7.51 5.06
N GLN A 10 -1.98 7.81 5.97
CA GLN A 10 -0.77 8.56 5.63
C GLN A 10 0.28 7.59 5.11
N ILE A 11 0.74 7.82 3.88
CA ILE A 11 1.74 7.01 3.19
C ILE A 11 2.92 7.92 2.83
N SER A 12 4.15 7.42 2.94
CA SER A 12 5.34 8.19 2.56
C SER A 12 5.34 8.48 1.06
N ASN A 13 5.72 9.71 0.70
CA ASN A 13 5.94 10.09 -0.69
C ASN A 13 7.02 9.23 -1.36
N GLU A 14 8.01 8.74 -0.61
CA GLU A 14 9.04 7.85 -1.17
C GLU A 14 8.44 6.55 -1.70
N VAL A 15 7.39 6.04 -1.05
CA VAL A 15 6.67 4.83 -1.49
C VAL A 15 5.78 5.16 -2.70
N LEU A 16 5.07 6.30 -2.65
CA LEU A 16 4.15 6.72 -3.72
C LEU A 16 4.88 7.20 -4.99
N LEU A 17 6.11 7.68 -4.85
CA LEU A 17 6.92 8.20 -5.94
C LEU A 17 8.02 7.24 -6.39
N ASP A 18 8.08 6.01 -5.86
CA ASP A 18 9.05 5.02 -6.32
C ASP A 18 8.79 4.65 -7.79
N GLU A 19 9.66 5.16 -8.67
CA GLU A 19 9.60 4.95 -10.12
C GLU A 19 9.79 3.47 -10.52
N ARG A 20 10.37 2.66 -9.64
CA ARG A 20 10.50 1.20 -9.87
C ARG A 20 9.16 0.49 -9.80
N LEU A 21 8.16 1.09 -9.14
CA LEU A 21 6.81 0.55 -9.04
C LEU A 21 5.91 1.12 -10.13
N SER A 22 5.16 0.24 -10.79
CA SER A 22 4.02 0.65 -11.61
C SER A 22 2.90 1.26 -10.75
N PHE A 23 2.03 2.09 -11.35
CA PHE A 23 0.91 2.69 -10.63
C PHE A 23 -0.03 1.66 -9.98
N LYS A 24 -0.27 0.52 -10.64
CA LYS A 24 -1.02 -0.61 -10.06
C LYS A 24 -0.33 -1.15 -8.80
N ALA A 25 1.00 -1.33 -8.83
CA ALA A 25 1.74 -1.84 -7.68
C ALA A 25 1.75 -0.83 -6.53
N ARG A 26 1.85 0.47 -6.82
CA ARG A 26 1.72 1.55 -5.82
C ARG A 26 0.32 1.57 -5.20
N GLY A 27 -0.73 1.42 -5.99
CA GLY A 27 -2.11 1.36 -5.52
C GLY A 27 -2.35 0.17 -4.59
N ILE A 28 -1.86 -1.01 -4.98
CA ILE A 28 -1.91 -2.21 -4.13
C ILE A 28 -1.14 -1.95 -2.83
N LEU A 29 0.09 -1.47 -2.90
CA LEU A 29 0.91 -1.20 -1.72
C LEU A 29 0.26 -0.19 -0.78
N ALA A 30 -0.37 0.86 -1.32
CA ALA A 30 -1.11 1.83 -0.54
C ALA A 30 -2.30 1.20 0.20
N LEU A 31 -3.04 0.31 -0.47
CA LEU A 31 -4.10 -0.47 0.15
C LEU A 31 -3.55 -1.36 1.28
N LEU A 32 -2.40 -2.00 1.09
CA LEU A 32 -1.81 -2.84 2.15
C LEU A 32 -1.37 -2.00 3.35
N LEU A 33 -0.79 -0.82 3.12
CA LEU A 33 -0.37 0.11 4.18
C LEU A 33 -1.54 0.75 4.94
N SER A 34 -2.73 0.80 4.33
CA SER A 34 -3.95 1.29 4.98
C SER A 34 -4.51 0.36 6.05
N ARG A 35 -3.91 -0.82 6.19
CA ARG A 35 -4.44 -1.93 6.98
C ARG A 35 -3.45 -2.32 8.07
N PRO A 36 -3.91 -2.91 9.18
CA PRO A 36 -3.04 -3.28 10.28
C PRO A 36 -1.95 -4.26 9.82
N LYS A 37 -0.77 -4.17 10.45
CA LYS A 37 0.43 -4.94 10.08
C LYS A 37 0.21 -6.47 10.10
N ASP A 38 -0.71 -6.93 10.93
CA ASP A 38 -1.02 -8.35 11.11
C ASP A 38 -2.09 -8.85 10.14
N TRP A 39 -2.49 -8.01 9.17
CA TRP A 39 -3.49 -8.39 8.19
C TRP A 39 -2.92 -9.42 7.20
N LYS A 40 -3.51 -10.61 7.21
CA LYS A 40 -3.26 -11.68 6.24
C LYS A 40 -3.92 -11.30 4.91
N ILE A 41 -3.12 -11.03 3.89
CA ILE A 41 -3.62 -10.59 2.59
C ILE A 41 -3.71 -11.77 1.62
N TYR A 42 -4.93 -12.14 1.26
CA TYR A 42 -5.19 -13.12 0.20
C TYR A 42 -5.36 -12.39 -1.13
N VAL A 43 -4.62 -12.80 -2.16
CA VAL A 43 -4.70 -12.13 -3.48
C VAL A 43 -6.10 -12.23 -4.06
N ASP A 44 -6.77 -13.38 -3.90
CA ASP A 44 -8.10 -13.56 -4.45
C ASP A 44 -9.12 -12.63 -3.78
N GLU A 45 -9.00 -12.32 -2.49
CA GLU A 45 -9.83 -11.29 -1.83
C GLU A 45 -9.61 -9.88 -2.43
N ILE A 46 -8.36 -9.54 -2.77
CA ILE A 46 -8.05 -8.25 -3.40
C ILE A 46 -8.62 -8.19 -4.82
N VAL A 47 -8.51 -9.30 -5.56
CA VAL A 47 -9.09 -9.41 -6.90
C VAL A 47 -10.61 -9.28 -6.87
N GLU A 48 -11.28 -9.92 -5.91
CA GLU A 48 -12.74 -9.86 -5.75
C GLU A 48 -13.24 -8.46 -5.37
N ARG A 49 -12.42 -7.64 -4.70
CA ARG A 49 -12.77 -6.27 -4.31
C ARG A 49 -12.47 -5.23 -5.38
N SER A 50 -11.65 -5.59 -6.37
CA SER A 50 -11.28 -4.69 -7.46
C SER A 50 -12.10 -5.01 -8.71
N ASP A 51 -13.38 -4.63 -8.71
CA ASP A 51 -14.32 -4.88 -9.82
C ASP A 51 -13.83 -4.32 -11.18
N MET A 52 -12.98 -3.29 -11.15
CA MET A 52 -12.44 -2.63 -12.33
C MET A 52 -11.07 -3.17 -12.77
N ASP A 53 -10.31 -3.83 -11.89
CA ASP A 53 -9.00 -4.36 -12.23
C ASP A 53 -9.09 -5.83 -12.62
N GLY A 54 -8.51 -6.17 -13.77
CA GLY A 54 -8.39 -7.57 -14.16
C GLY A 54 -7.55 -8.36 -13.16
N LYS A 55 -7.94 -9.62 -12.87
CA LYS A 55 -7.19 -10.57 -12.04
C LYS A 55 -5.69 -10.64 -12.37
N HIS A 56 -5.35 -10.53 -13.65
CA HIS A 56 -3.96 -10.50 -14.12
C HIS A 56 -3.21 -9.22 -13.69
N SER A 57 -3.87 -8.06 -13.72
CA SER A 57 -3.31 -6.77 -13.28
C SER A 57 -2.91 -6.84 -11.80
N VAL A 58 -3.83 -7.27 -10.94
CA VAL A 58 -3.57 -7.41 -9.50
C VAL A 58 -2.41 -8.38 -9.22
N ARG A 59 -2.44 -9.56 -9.86
CA ARG A 59 -1.39 -10.57 -9.69
C ARG A 59 -0.03 -10.09 -10.15
N THR A 60 0.05 -9.38 -11.27
CA THR A 60 1.32 -8.81 -11.74
C THR A 60 1.82 -7.69 -10.83
N GLY A 61 0.92 -6.87 -10.26
CA GLY A 61 1.28 -5.89 -9.24
C GLY A 61 1.89 -6.53 -7.99
N PHE A 62 1.31 -7.61 -7.46
CA PHE A 62 1.91 -8.37 -6.35
C PHE A 62 3.27 -8.99 -6.71
N LYS A 63 3.44 -9.47 -7.94
CA LYS A 63 4.74 -9.98 -8.41
C LYS A 63 5.82 -8.90 -8.42
N GLU A 64 5.49 -7.70 -8.89
CA GLU A 64 6.39 -6.54 -8.88
C GLU A 64 6.78 -6.16 -7.44
N LEU A 65 5.79 -6.06 -6.54
CA LEU A 65 6.04 -5.76 -5.13
C LEU A 65 6.95 -6.81 -4.48
N LYS A 66 6.75 -8.10 -4.79
CA LYS A 66 7.60 -9.18 -4.29
C LYS A 66 9.02 -9.09 -4.85
N ALA A 67 9.15 -8.84 -6.16
CA ALA A 67 10.46 -8.72 -6.81
C ALA A 67 11.29 -7.57 -6.24
N LEU A 68 10.64 -6.47 -5.87
CA LEU A 68 11.28 -5.31 -5.24
C LEU A 68 11.39 -5.42 -3.71
N GLY A 69 10.92 -6.52 -3.13
CA GLY A 69 11.03 -6.82 -1.70
C GLY A 69 10.04 -6.07 -0.81
N TYR A 70 9.00 -5.45 -1.36
CA TYR A 70 7.95 -4.76 -0.58
C TYR A 70 7.03 -5.73 0.17
N VAL A 71 6.82 -6.93 -0.39
CA VAL A 71 5.97 -7.97 0.18
C VAL A 71 6.65 -9.33 0.07
N ASP A 72 6.39 -10.18 1.05
CA ASP A 72 6.79 -11.59 1.05
C ASP A 72 5.58 -12.50 1.01
N LEU A 73 5.76 -13.68 0.42
CA LEU A 73 4.73 -14.69 0.32
C LEU A 73 4.92 -15.71 1.44
N VAL A 74 4.01 -15.72 2.41
CA VAL A 74 4.10 -16.53 3.63
C VAL A 74 3.05 -17.62 3.62
N LYS A 75 3.45 -18.85 3.96
CA LYS A 75 2.53 -19.98 4.14
C LYS A 75 1.80 -19.86 5.46
N VAL A 76 0.47 -19.92 5.41
CA VAL A 76 -0.38 -19.94 6.59
C VAL A 76 -0.73 -21.38 6.92
N TRP A 77 -0.54 -21.72 8.19
CA TRP A 77 -0.89 -23.01 8.76
C TRP A 77 -1.97 -22.77 9.81
N ASN A 78 -2.91 -23.68 9.89
CA ASN A 78 -3.92 -23.68 10.92
C ASN A 78 -3.29 -24.21 12.22
N ASP A 79 -3.12 -23.34 13.21
CA ASP A 79 -2.43 -23.67 14.46
C ASP A 79 -3.12 -24.80 15.25
N ALA A 80 -4.43 -24.97 15.11
CA ALA A 80 -5.20 -25.99 15.82
C ALA A 80 -5.12 -27.39 15.17
N THR A 81 -4.93 -27.45 13.85
CA THR A 81 -4.96 -28.71 13.09
C THR A 81 -3.61 -29.05 12.44
N GLY A 82 -2.65 -28.13 12.46
CA GLY A 82 -1.37 -28.24 11.76
C GLY A 82 -1.50 -28.29 10.23
N LYS A 83 -2.70 -28.05 9.68
CA LYS A 83 -2.96 -28.14 8.24
C LYS A 83 -2.54 -26.88 7.52
N PHE A 84 -2.02 -27.05 6.32
CA PHE A 84 -1.78 -25.94 5.40
C PHE A 84 -3.12 -25.31 4.99
N GLU A 85 -3.27 -24.01 5.24
CA GLU A 85 -4.51 -23.26 4.98
C GLU A 85 -4.38 -22.44 3.69
N GLY A 86 -3.17 -21.98 3.36
CA GLY A 86 -2.95 -21.25 2.13
C GLY A 86 -1.68 -20.41 2.17
N THR A 87 -1.64 -19.43 1.28
CA THR A 87 -0.50 -18.52 1.18
C THR A 87 -0.98 -17.08 1.14
N VAL A 88 -0.39 -16.23 1.96
CA VAL A 88 -0.75 -14.82 2.11
C VAL A 88 0.44 -13.95 1.79
N TYR A 89 0.17 -12.74 1.29
CA TYR A 89 1.21 -11.71 1.21
C TYR A 89 1.32 -10.99 2.55
N GLN A 90 2.56 -10.77 2.97
CA GLN A 90 2.89 -10.02 4.18
C GLN A 90 3.82 -8.86 3.82
N LEU A 91 3.58 -7.70 4.43
CA LEU A 91 4.33 -6.49 4.13
C LEU A 91 5.74 -6.54 4.77
N CYS A 92 6.77 -6.31 3.98
CA CYS A 92 8.15 -6.32 4.44
C CYS A 92 8.62 -4.90 4.76
N LEU A 93 8.43 -4.48 6.02
CA LEU A 93 8.79 -3.12 6.48
C LEU A 93 10.29 -2.81 6.39
N LYS A 94 11.16 -3.81 6.24
CA LYS A 94 12.61 -3.64 6.17
C LYS A 94 13.07 -3.00 4.85
N ASN A 95 12.32 -3.24 3.78
CA ASN A 95 12.63 -2.76 2.43
C ASN A 95 11.82 -1.52 2.05
N LEU A 96 10.95 -1.04 2.96
CA LEU A 96 10.32 0.26 2.77
C LEU A 96 11.39 1.35 2.85
N PRO A 97 11.35 2.35 1.95
CA PRO A 97 12.19 3.52 2.08
C PRO A 97 11.93 4.14 3.45
N LYS A 98 13.03 4.45 4.15
CA LYS A 98 12.99 4.79 5.57
C LYS A 98 12.19 6.09 5.73
N ILE A 99 10.99 5.97 6.30
CA ILE A 99 10.14 7.11 6.65
C ILE A 99 10.92 8.00 7.63
N SER A 100 11.59 9.03 7.10
CA SER A 100 12.14 10.11 7.91
C SER A 100 10.96 10.89 8.46
N LYS A 101 10.70 10.76 9.77
CA LYS A 101 9.63 11.50 10.47
C LYS A 101 9.80 13.03 10.46
N ASN A 102 10.81 13.57 9.78
CA ASN A 102 11.23 14.97 9.92
C ASN A 102 10.81 15.94 8.80
N GLU A 103 10.10 15.53 7.76
CA GLU A 103 9.74 16.45 6.65
C GLU A 103 8.28 16.94 6.63
N ALA A 104 7.42 16.47 7.54
CA ALA A 104 6.03 16.95 7.60
C ALA A 104 5.90 18.42 8.08
N ASN A 105 6.97 19.02 8.65
CA ASN A 105 6.91 20.35 9.23
C ASN A 105 7.72 21.44 8.48
N SER A 106 8.50 21.09 7.45
CA SER A 106 9.38 22.06 6.78
C SER A 106 8.88 22.58 5.42
N ARG A 107 7.79 22.03 4.87
CA ARG A 107 7.19 22.51 3.60
C ARG A 107 5.93 23.37 3.77
N ARG A 108 5.45 23.60 5.00
CA ARG A 108 4.36 24.56 5.29
C ARG A 108 4.75 26.04 5.16
N LYS A 109 6.02 26.35 4.88
CA LYS A 109 6.48 27.71 4.56
C LYS A 109 7.10 27.73 3.17
N LYS A 110 6.28 27.76 2.10
CA LYS A 110 6.62 28.28 0.75
C LYS A 110 5.45 28.09 -0.23
N PHE A 111 4.26 28.56 0.13
CA PHE A 111 3.23 28.95 -0.86
C PHE A 111 2.47 30.13 -0.27
N SER A 112 3.17 31.27 -0.20
CA SER A 112 2.57 32.58 0.03
C SER A 112 3.13 33.53 -1.02
N HIS A 113 2.75 33.34 -2.27
CA HIS A 113 2.66 34.43 -3.24
C HIS A 113 1.77 34.00 -4.42
N THR A 114 0.58 34.59 -4.46
CA THR A 114 -0.24 34.98 -5.60
C THR A 114 0.16 34.47 -6.99
N ASP A 115 -0.65 33.60 -7.58
CA ASP A 115 -0.82 33.52 -9.03
C ASP A 115 -2.29 33.84 -9.35
N GLN A 116 -2.51 35.07 -9.80
CA GLN A 116 -3.74 35.51 -10.46
C GLN A 116 -3.81 34.82 -11.83
N PHE A 117 -4.88 34.06 -12.07
CA PHE A 117 -5.22 33.60 -13.41
C PHE A 117 -5.85 34.77 -14.18
N PRO A 118 -5.37 35.13 -15.39
CA PRO A 118 -6.11 36.04 -16.26
C PRO A 118 -7.26 35.28 -16.96
N ASP A 119 -8.32 36.03 -17.28
CA ASP A 119 -9.58 35.59 -17.92
C ASP A 119 -9.39 34.92 -19.29
#